data_AF-A0A8T3MI51-F1
#
_entry.id   AF-A0A8T3MI51-F1
#
_cell.length_a   1.000
_cell.length_b   1.000
_cell.length_c   1.000
_cell.angle_alpha   90.00
_cell.angle_beta   90.00
_cell.angle_gamma   90.00
#
_symmetry.space_group_name_H-M   'P 1'
#
loop_
_entity.id
_entity.type
_entity.pdbx_description
1 polymer ?
#
loop_
_entity_poly.entity_id
_entity_poly.type
_entity_poly.pdbx_seq_one_letter_code
_entity_poly.pdbx_strand_id
1 'polypeptide(L)'
;MRIASLVPAGTEIVCALGARDQLVAVTHDCDHPEDVRALPRLTRTTVPRGASSSEIDGLVRSAGERGESTFHLDGDAMRAARPDIIVGQTICRVCAITFEQLPASLSAAPVVVPLVATSLEGVFADIRGVGAALGLDGRAERVVAGLRARIAAIGHALEGAPRPRVVCLEWTEPLFQGGHWVPEQVDAAGGTDLLGVAGERSRELAWDDVVAADPDVVVVMPCGFGAKRAIDETATLAARPGWQDLAAVRAGRVYAVDGAAYFSRPGPRVVDGIEVLAGLFHPSRVPAPLAAAATRVA
;
A
#
# COMPACT_ATOMS: atom_id res chain seq x y z
N MET A 1 9.88 -15.62 -20.43
CA MET A 1 9.03 -16.32 -19.44
C MET A 1 7.66 -15.65 -19.42
N ARG A 2 6.64 -16.33 -18.92
CA ARG A 2 5.27 -15.82 -18.76
C ARG A 2 4.99 -15.58 -17.28
N ILE A 3 4.81 -14.32 -16.90
CA ILE A 3 4.62 -13.92 -15.50
C ILE A 3 3.15 -13.58 -15.28
N ALA A 4 2.52 -14.24 -14.32
CA ALA A 4 1.24 -13.83 -13.77
C ALA A 4 1.48 -13.11 -12.44
N SER A 5 0.88 -11.93 -12.25
CA SER A 5 0.94 -11.20 -10.99
C SER A 5 -0.42 -11.21 -10.29
N LEU A 6 -0.45 -11.69 -9.06
CA LEU A 6 -1.63 -11.79 -8.20
C LEU A 6 -1.65 -10.68 -7.12
N VAL A 7 -0.84 -9.64 -7.28
CA VAL A 7 -0.80 -8.49 -6.37
C VAL A 7 -0.24 -7.25 -7.08
N PRO A 8 -0.82 -6.05 -6.90
CA PRO A 8 -0.33 -4.82 -7.54
C PRO A 8 1.16 -4.55 -7.31
N ALA A 9 1.66 -4.71 -6.09
CA ALA A 9 3.08 -4.57 -5.78
C ALA A 9 3.97 -5.48 -6.65
N GLY A 10 3.57 -6.73 -6.88
CA GLY A 10 4.30 -7.67 -7.72
C GLY A 10 4.34 -7.21 -9.18
N THR A 11 3.26 -6.64 -9.68
CA THR A 11 3.22 -6.04 -11.03
C THR A 11 4.21 -4.88 -11.13
N GLU A 12 4.21 -3.99 -10.14
CA GLU A 12 5.11 -2.83 -10.10
C GLU A 12 6.58 -3.26 -10.02
N ILE A 13 6.90 -4.27 -9.21
CA ILE A 13 8.26 -4.84 -9.10
C ILE A 13 8.70 -5.42 -10.45
N VAL A 14 7.89 -6.26 -11.09
CA VAL A 14 8.19 -6.86 -12.40
C VAL A 14 8.46 -5.76 -13.46
N CYS A 15 7.67 -4.69 -13.44
CA CYS A 15 7.84 -3.57 -14.34
C CYS A 15 9.13 -2.78 -14.04
N ALA A 16 9.43 -2.49 -12.77
CA ALA A 16 10.65 -1.81 -12.35
C ALA A 16 11.92 -2.58 -12.71
N LEU A 17 11.85 -3.92 -12.72
CA LEU A 17 12.93 -4.80 -13.18
C LEU A 17 13.08 -4.83 -14.71
N GLY A 18 12.24 -4.10 -15.46
CA GLY A 18 12.25 -4.08 -16.92
C GLY A 18 11.79 -5.39 -17.55
N ALA A 19 10.89 -6.12 -16.88
CA ALA A 19 10.30 -7.38 -17.34
C ALA A 19 8.81 -7.23 -17.71
N ARG A 20 8.37 -6.00 -18.02
CA ARG A 20 6.98 -5.68 -18.38
C ARG A 20 6.44 -6.54 -19.52
N ASP A 21 7.23 -6.79 -20.56
CA ASP A 21 6.82 -7.60 -21.73
C ASP A 21 6.60 -9.08 -21.39
N GLN A 22 7.09 -9.53 -20.23
CA GLN A 22 6.89 -10.89 -19.75
C GLN A 22 5.63 -11.03 -18.89
N LEU A 23 4.99 -9.93 -18.50
CA LEU A 23 3.76 -9.92 -17.72
C LEU A 23 2.56 -10.22 -18.62
N VAL A 24 1.93 -11.38 -18.41
CA VAL A 24 0.86 -11.90 -19.28
C VAL A 24 -0.54 -11.73 -18.70
N ALA A 25 -0.66 -11.57 -17.38
CA ALA A 25 -1.93 -11.35 -16.71
C ALA A 25 -1.70 -10.82 -15.28
N VAL A 26 -2.69 -10.08 -14.77
CA VAL A 26 -2.60 -9.30 -13.52
C VAL A 26 -3.90 -9.34 -12.73
N THR A 27 -3.94 -8.81 -11.50
CA THR A 27 -5.21 -8.64 -10.76
C THR A 27 -6.05 -7.50 -11.31
N HIS A 28 -7.32 -7.41 -10.90
CA HIS A 28 -8.17 -6.25 -11.22
C HIS A 28 -7.65 -4.93 -10.63
N ASP A 29 -6.89 -4.97 -9.54
CA ASP A 29 -6.32 -3.77 -8.89
C ASP A 29 -4.98 -3.32 -9.49
N CYS A 30 -4.38 -4.11 -10.39
CA CYS A 30 -3.13 -3.73 -11.04
C CYS A 30 -3.37 -2.61 -12.04
N ASP A 31 -2.78 -1.45 -11.77
CA ASP A 31 -3.13 -0.20 -12.44
C ASP A 31 -1.92 0.70 -12.75
N HIS A 32 -0.72 0.23 -12.40
CA HIS A 32 0.56 0.91 -12.57
C HIS A 32 1.66 -0.06 -13.01
N PRO A 33 2.51 0.32 -13.99
CA PRO A 33 2.35 1.47 -14.90
C PRO A 33 1.06 1.38 -15.73
N GLU A 34 0.59 2.50 -16.30
CA GLU A 34 -0.76 2.59 -16.88
C GLU A 34 -1.07 1.52 -17.94
N ASP A 35 -0.06 1.14 -18.72
CA ASP A 35 -0.18 0.15 -19.79
C ASP A 35 -0.47 -1.27 -19.30
N VAL A 36 -0.22 -1.60 -18.03
CA VAL A 36 -0.64 -2.88 -17.44
C VAL A 36 -2.16 -3.00 -17.41
N ARG A 37 -2.89 -1.88 -17.57
CA ARG A 37 -4.35 -1.90 -17.55
C ARG A 37 -4.97 -2.71 -18.68
N ALA A 38 -4.23 -2.84 -19.79
CA ALA A 38 -4.63 -3.60 -20.97
C ALA A 38 -4.43 -5.12 -20.81
N LEU A 39 -3.76 -5.58 -19.75
CA LEU A 39 -3.51 -7.00 -19.54
C LEU A 39 -4.76 -7.75 -19.06
N PRO A 40 -4.88 -9.06 -19.39
CA PRO A 40 -5.92 -9.93 -18.87
C PRO A 40 -5.99 -9.91 -17.33
N ARG A 41 -7.22 -9.94 -16.79
CA ARG A 41 -7.48 -9.92 -15.35
C ARG A 41 -7.69 -11.33 -14.82
N LEU A 42 -6.89 -11.69 -13.82
CA LEU A 42 -6.93 -12.99 -13.15
C LEU A 42 -7.90 -13.00 -11.97
N THR A 43 -8.34 -11.85 -11.50
CA THR A 43 -9.14 -11.77 -10.27
C THR A 43 -10.30 -10.82 -10.43
N ARG A 44 -11.34 -11.05 -9.62
CA ARG A 44 -12.48 -10.14 -9.44
C ARG A 44 -12.77 -9.95 -7.95
N THR A 45 -13.44 -8.86 -7.61
CA THR A 45 -13.94 -8.60 -6.26
C THR A 45 -15.46 -8.70 -6.22
N THR A 46 -16.00 -9.18 -5.09
CA THR A 46 -17.43 -9.12 -4.78
C THR A 46 -17.82 -7.83 -4.05
N VAL A 47 -16.84 -7.01 -3.66
CA VAL A 47 -17.09 -5.71 -3.05
C VAL A 47 -17.78 -4.78 -4.05
N PRO A 48 -18.98 -4.24 -3.74
CA PRO A 48 -19.67 -3.30 -4.61
C PRO A 48 -18.87 -2.02 -4.84
N ARG A 49 -18.91 -1.49 -6.07
CA ARG A 49 -18.33 -0.18 -6.34
C ARG A 49 -19.05 0.88 -5.51
N GLY A 50 -18.27 1.73 -4.84
CA GLY A 50 -18.80 2.84 -4.05
C GLY A 50 -19.24 2.48 -2.64
N ALA A 51 -19.11 1.21 -2.21
CA ALA A 51 -19.31 0.81 -0.82
C ALA A 51 -18.48 1.69 0.13
N SER A 52 -19.05 2.04 1.27
CA SER A 52 -18.39 2.76 2.37
C SER A 52 -17.34 1.87 3.06
N SER A 53 -16.39 2.49 3.77
CA SER A 53 -15.39 1.76 4.55
C SER A 53 -16.02 0.75 5.52
N SER A 54 -17.13 1.13 6.17
CA SER A 54 -17.88 0.27 7.10
C SER A 54 -18.54 -0.92 6.38
N GLU A 55 -19.16 -0.69 5.22
CA GLU A 55 -19.78 -1.77 4.44
C GLU A 55 -18.74 -2.76 3.93
N ILE A 56 -17.59 -2.26 3.46
CA ILE A 56 -16.48 -3.10 3.00
C ILE A 56 -15.95 -3.95 4.16
N ASP A 57 -15.68 -3.35 5.33
CA ASP A 57 -15.23 -4.08 6.51
C ASP A 57 -16.24 -5.18 6.91
N GLY A 58 -17.54 -4.86 6.94
CA GLY A 58 -18.59 -5.83 7.21
C GLY A 58 -18.62 -7.00 6.22
N LEU A 59 -18.52 -6.71 4.91
CA LEU A 59 -18.45 -7.75 3.86
C LEU A 59 -17.22 -8.63 4.02
N VAL A 60 -16.09 -8.00 4.31
CA VAL A 60 -14.80 -8.65 4.46
C VAL A 60 -14.78 -9.58 5.68
N ARG A 61 -15.23 -9.11 6.85
CA ARG A 61 -15.35 -9.94 8.06
C ARG A 61 -16.32 -11.09 7.85
N SER A 62 -17.48 -10.81 7.28
CA SER A 62 -18.49 -11.84 6.99
C SER A 62 -17.96 -12.94 6.06
N ALA A 63 -17.19 -12.58 5.03
CA ALA A 63 -16.53 -13.55 4.15
C ALA A 63 -15.50 -14.39 4.93
N GLY A 64 -14.65 -13.73 5.73
CA GLY A 64 -13.65 -14.39 6.56
C GLY A 64 -14.24 -15.39 7.56
N GLU A 65 -15.36 -15.07 8.21
CA GLU A 65 -16.09 -15.96 9.12
C GLU A 65 -16.59 -17.24 8.44
N ARG A 66 -16.90 -17.16 7.14
CA ARG A 66 -17.29 -18.31 6.32
C ARG A 66 -16.09 -19.05 5.69
N GLY A 67 -14.86 -18.59 5.94
CA GLY A 67 -13.66 -19.11 5.27
C GLY A 67 -13.59 -18.74 3.78
N GLU A 68 -14.35 -17.74 3.35
CA GLU A 68 -14.38 -17.22 1.99
C GLU A 68 -13.48 -15.96 1.87
N SER A 69 -13.21 -15.54 0.63
CA SER A 69 -12.55 -14.25 0.35
C SER A 69 -13.49 -13.38 -0.47
N THR A 70 -13.38 -12.06 -0.32
CA THR A 70 -14.05 -11.10 -1.21
C THR A 70 -13.34 -10.98 -2.57
N PHE A 71 -12.15 -11.59 -2.70
CA PHE A 71 -11.36 -11.65 -3.90
C PHE A 71 -11.39 -13.08 -4.45
N HIS A 72 -11.68 -13.22 -5.75
CA HIS A 72 -11.79 -14.52 -6.40
C HIS A 72 -10.87 -14.61 -7.60
N LEU A 73 -10.12 -15.71 -7.67
CA LEU A 73 -9.31 -16.07 -8.82
C LEU A 73 -10.20 -16.64 -9.95
N ASP A 74 -9.99 -16.16 -11.17
CA ASP A 74 -10.49 -16.77 -12.39
C ASP A 74 -9.55 -17.91 -12.82
N GLY A 75 -9.97 -19.13 -12.52
CA GLY A 75 -9.18 -20.33 -12.81
C GLY A 75 -8.99 -20.60 -14.31
N ASP A 76 -9.96 -20.22 -15.15
CA ASP A 76 -9.86 -20.38 -16.61
C ASP A 76 -8.88 -19.37 -17.19
N ALA A 77 -8.98 -18.11 -16.77
CA ALA A 77 -8.02 -17.08 -17.14
C ALA A 77 -6.59 -17.44 -16.69
N MET A 78 -6.42 -17.96 -15.47
CA MET A 78 -5.13 -18.42 -14.96
C MET A 78 -4.56 -19.58 -15.80
N ARG A 79 -5.38 -20.59 -16.13
CA ARG A 79 -4.97 -21.69 -17.02
C ARG A 79 -4.59 -21.20 -18.41
N ALA A 80 -5.39 -20.30 -19.00
CA ALA A 80 -5.12 -19.72 -20.31
C ALA A 80 -3.85 -18.85 -20.32
N ALA A 81 -3.56 -18.19 -19.20
CA ALA A 81 -2.35 -17.40 -19.02
C ALA A 81 -1.07 -18.26 -19.03
N ARG A 82 -1.14 -19.56 -18.72
CA ARG A 82 0.00 -20.50 -18.72
C ARG A 82 1.27 -19.87 -18.12
N PRO A 83 1.24 -19.41 -16.86
CA PRO A 83 2.40 -18.76 -16.27
C PRO A 83 3.52 -19.75 -15.99
N ASP A 84 4.75 -19.30 -16.20
CA ASP A 84 5.97 -19.96 -15.71
C ASP A 84 6.27 -19.51 -14.27
N ILE A 85 5.90 -18.27 -13.94
CA ILE A 85 6.12 -17.62 -12.65
C ILE A 85 4.83 -16.95 -12.19
N ILE A 86 4.49 -17.13 -10.92
CA ILE A 86 3.40 -16.44 -10.25
C ILE A 86 3.99 -15.60 -9.11
N VAL A 87 3.79 -14.28 -9.17
CA VAL A 87 4.13 -13.37 -8.07
C VAL A 87 2.86 -13.06 -7.29
N GLY A 88 2.82 -13.32 -5.99
CA GLY A 88 1.65 -13.08 -5.13
C GLY A 88 2.07 -12.67 -3.72
N GLN A 89 1.12 -12.28 -2.88
CA GLN A 89 1.40 -11.83 -1.51
C GLN A 89 0.84 -12.78 -0.45
N THR A 90 1.49 -12.85 0.71
CA THR A 90 0.99 -13.63 1.87
C THR A 90 0.63 -12.77 3.08
N ILE A 91 0.73 -11.44 2.97
CA ILE A 91 0.61 -10.49 4.09
C ILE A 91 -0.85 -10.36 4.54
N CYS A 92 -1.78 -10.20 3.60
CA CYS A 92 -3.20 -10.02 3.86
C CYS A 92 -3.99 -11.21 3.28
N ARG A 93 -4.36 -12.20 4.09
CA ARG A 93 -5.17 -13.35 3.64
C ARG A 93 -6.60 -12.99 3.27
N VAL A 94 -7.02 -11.79 3.63
CA VAL A 94 -8.39 -11.31 3.54
C VAL A 94 -8.62 -10.56 2.22
N CYS A 95 -7.67 -9.66 1.91
CA CYS A 95 -7.71 -8.75 0.77
C CYS A 95 -6.80 -9.19 -0.39
N ALA A 96 -6.24 -10.40 -0.33
CA ALA A 96 -5.41 -10.96 -1.37
C ALA A 96 -5.84 -12.38 -1.74
N ILE A 97 -5.56 -12.77 -2.98
CA ILE A 97 -5.59 -14.18 -3.37
C ILE A 97 -4.47 -14.90 -2.63
N THR A 98 -4.85 -15.94 -1.88
CA THR A 98 -3.88 -16.83 -1.24
C THR A 98 -3.47 -17.93 -2.22
N PHE A 99 -2.24 -18.45 -2.09
CA PHE A 99 -1.72 -19.45 -3.04
C PHE A 99 -2.49 -20.77 -3.00
N GLU A 100 -3.24 -21.06 -1.93
CA GLU A 100 -4.13 -22.22 -1.86
C GLU A 100 -5.31 -22.14 -2.86
N GLN A 101 -5.61 -20.95 -3.39
CA GLN A 101 -6.64 -20.76 -4.42
C GLN A 101 -6.15 -21.07 -5.85
N LEU A 102 -4.86 -21.40 -6.02
CA LEU A 102 -4.33 -21.76 -7.34
C LEU A 102 -4.94 -23.08 -7.84
N PRO A 103 -5.32 -23.19 -9.13
CA PRO A 103 -5.87 -24.43 -9.66
C PRO A 103 -4.89 -25.59 -9.53
N ALA A 104 -5.34 -26.72 -8.96
CA ALA A 104 -4.51 -27.94 -8.84
C ALA A 104 -4.06 -28.52 -10.19
N SER A 105 -4.71 -28.12 -11.29
CA SER A 105 -4.51 -28.64 -12.65
C SER A 105 -3.74 -27.71 -13.59
N LEU A 106 -2.89 -26.82 -13.06
CA LEU A 106 -1.97 -26.07 -13.93
C LEU A 106 -1.06 -27.05 -14.68
N SER A 107 -0.99 -26.91 -16.00
CA SER A 107 -0.34 -27.87 -16.91
C SER A 107 1.18 -27.96 -16.72
N ALA A 108 1.78 -26.94 -16.12
CA ALA A 108 3.14 -26.93 -15.58
C ALA A 108 3.07 -26.35 -14.17
N ALA A 109 3.95 -26.79 -13.26
CA ALA A 109 4.06 -26.20 -11.93
C ALA A 109 4.83 -24.87 -12.03
N PRO A 110 4.16 -23.70 -11.92
CA PRO A 110 4.87 -22.42 -11.97
C PRO A 110 5.73 -22.24 -10.73
N VAL A 111 6.81 -21.48 -10.86
CA VAL A 111 7.55 -20.98 -9.70
C VAL A 111 6.70 -19.92 -9.01
N VAL A 112 6.41 -20.13 -7.72
CA VAL A 112 5.66 -19.16 -6.91
C VAL A 112 6.64 -18.29 -6.15
N VAL A 113 6.53 -16.97 -6.33
CA VAL A 113 7.34 -15.96 -5.64
C VAL A 113 6.44 -15.21 -4.66
N PRO A 114 6.51 -15.51 -3.35
CA PRO A 114 5.73 -14.81 -2.35
C PRO A 114 6.37 -13.45 -2.01
N LEU A 115 5.53 -12.43 -1.92
CA LEU A 115 5.87 -11.13 -1.32
C LEU A 115 5.40 -11.15 0.14
N VAL A 116 6.35 -10.90 1.04
CA VAL A 116 6.19 -11.10 2.49
C VAL A 116 6.60 -9.88 3.31
N ALA A 117 6.95 -8.77 2.64
CA ALA A 117 7.44 -7.56 3.29
C ALA A 117 6.51 -7.06 4.41
N THR A 118 7.11 -6.81 5.58
CA THR A 118 6.47 -6.09 6.68
C THR A 118 7.24 -4.81 7.05
N SER A 119 8.35 -4.53 6.37
CA SER A 119 9.22 -3.36 6.54
C SER A 119 9.74 -2.89 5.18
N LEU A 120 10.33 -1.69 5.11
CA LEU A 120 11.01 -1.17 3.93
C LEU A 120 12.15 -2.10 3.47
N GLU A 121 12.92 -2.64 4.41
CA GLU A 121 13.92 -3.66 4.10
C GLU A 121 13.29 -4.94 3.53
N GLY A 122 12.13 -5.35 4.06
CA GLY A 122 11.33 -6.43 3.51
C GLY A 122 10.92 -6.16 2.07
N VAL A 123 10.49 -4.93 1.75
CA VAL A 123 10.14 -4.53 0.37
C VAL A 123 11.35 -4.66 -0.56
N PHE A 124 12.53 -4.23 -0.11
CA PHE A 124 13.76 -4.39 -0.89
C PHE A 124 14.18 -5.85 -1.07
N ALA A 125 13.97 -6.68 -0.05
CA ALA A 125 14.20 -8.12 -0.13
C ALA A 125 13.23 -8.79 -1.12
N ASP A 126 11.96 -8.40 -1.11
CA ASP A 126 10.95 -8.87 -2.06
C ASP A 126 11.30 -8.48 -3.52
N ILE A 127 11.78 -7.25 -3.75
CA ILE A 127 12.30 -6.81 -5.07
C ILE A 127 13.45 -7.72 -5.53
N ARG A 128 14.39 -8.04 -4.63
CA ARG A 128 15.49 -8.97 -4.92
C ARG A 128 15.01 -10.39 -5.18
N GLY A 129 14.05 -10.88 -4.41
CA GLY A 129 13.47 -12.20 -4.58
C GLY A 129 12.80 -12.38 -5.94
N VAL A 130 12.02 -11.38 -6.38
CA VAL A 130 11.46 -11.36 -7.74
C VAL A 130 12.58 -11.23 -8.78
N GLY A 131 13.59 -10.40 -8.54
CA GLY A 131 14.78 -10.30 -9.38
C GLY A 131 15.47 -11.64 -9.62
N ALA A 132 15.77 -12.37 -8.55
CA ALA A 132 16.41 -13.68 -8.59
C ALA A 132 15.56 -14.71 -9.34
N ALA A 133 14.25 -14.75 -9.08
CA ALA A 133 13.33 -15.64 -9.79
C ALA A 133 13.27 -15.37 -11.30
N LEU A 134 13.54 -14.13 -11.72
CA LEU A 134 13.61 -13.72 -13.12
C LEU A 134 15.02 -13.78 -13.73
N GLY A 135 16.06 -14.12 -12.96
CA GLY A 135 17.46 -14.04 -13.40
C GLY A 135 17.92 -12.60 -13.67
N LEU A 136 17.38 -11.64 -12.91
CA LEU A 136 17.58 -10.20 -13.07
C LEU A 136 18.25 -9.56 -11.84
N ASP A 137 19.11 -10.28 -11.14
CA ASP A 137 19.78 -9.87 -9.91
C ASP A 137 20.42 -8.48 -10.01
N GLY A 138 21.19 -8.24 -11.08
CA GLY A 138 21.84 -6.95 -11.31
C GLY A 138 20.86 -5.80 -11.56
N ARG A 139 19.66 -6.06 -12.10
CA ARG A 139 18.60 -5.04 -12.22
C ARG A 139 17.93 -4.79 -10.88
N ALA A 140 17.67 -5.83 -10.10
CA ALA A 140 17.09 -5.71 -8.77
C ALA A 140 17.96 -4.87 -7.84
N GLU A 141 19.27 -5.11 -7.80
CA GLU A 141 20.19 -4.29 -7.00
C GLU A 141 20.21 -2.83 -7.46
N ARG A 142 20.14 -2.55 -8.77
CA ARG A 142 20.04 -1.17 -9.26
C ARG A 142 18.75 -0.48 -8.83
N VAL A 143 17.62 -1.19 -8.88
CA VAL A 143 16.33 -0.66 -8.40
C VAL A 143 16.43 -0.35 -6.90
N VAL A 144 16.88 -1.30 -6.09
CA VAL A 144 17.01 -1.10 -4.63
C VAL A 144 17.99 0.03 -4.30
N ALA A 145 19.14 0.10 -4.97
CA ALA A 145 20.10 1.18 -4.77
C ALA A 145 19.49 2.55 -5.09
N GLY A 146 18.73 2.67 -6.17
CA GLY A 146 18.01 3.90 -6.53
C GLY A 146 16.97 4.30 -5.48
N LEU A 147 16.18 3.33 -4.98
CA LEU A 147 15.20 3.57 -3.92
C LEU A 147 15.86 4.04 -2.62
N ARG A 148 16.96 3.42 -2.21
CA ARG A 148 17.74 3.85 -1.03
C ARG A 148 18.34 5.23 -1.18
N ALA A 149 18.87 5.55 -2.37
CA ALA A 149 19.44 6.86 -2.65
C ALA A 149 18.38 7.97 -2.50
N ARG A 150 17.14 7.73 -2.93
CA ARG A 150 16.02 8.67 -2.74
C ARG A 150 15.69 8.88 -1.27
N ILE A 151 15.62 7.80 -0.47
CA ILE A 151 15.42 7.89 0.99
C ILE A 151 16.56 8.70 1.65
N ALA A 152 17.81 8.41 1.28
CA ALA A 152 18.97 9.12 1.82
C ALA A 152 18.96 10.61 1.47
N ALA A 153 18.51 10.98 0.26
CA ALA A 153 18.37 12.37 -0.14
C ALA A 153 17.33 13.13 0.71
N ILE A 154 16.21 12.49 1.05
CA ILE A 154 15.23 13.05 2.00
C ILE A 154 15.87 13.23 3.38
N GLY A 155 16.55 12.20 3.89
CA GLY A 155 17.23 12.26 5.17
C GLY A 155 18.20 13.45 5.27
N HIS A 156 18.99 13.67 4.23
CA HIS A 156 19.91 14.81 4.15
C HIS A 156 19.18 16.16 4.12
N ALA A 157 18.12 16.29 3.32
CA ALA A 157 17.32 17.52 3.26
C ALA A 157 16.64 17.86 4.60
N LEU A 158 16.35 16.84 5.41
CA LEU A 158 15.68 16.96 6.70
C LEU A 158 16.62 16.99 7.90
N GLU A 159 17.94 17.06 7.70
CA GLU A 159 18.90 17.18 8.80
C GLU A 159 18.57 18.38 9.71
N GLY A 160 18.40 18.10 11.01
CA GLY A 160 18.03 19.10 12.02
C GLY A 160 16.61 19.67 11.88
N ALA A 161 15.74 19.09 11.04
CA ALA A 161 14.33 19.45 11.01
C ALA A 161 13.61 18.98 12.30
N PRO A 162 12.65 19.75 12.84
CA PRO A 162 11.78 19.25 13.91
C PRO A 162 10.96 18.07 13.38
N ARG A 163 10.60 17.12 14.23
CA ARG A 163 9.86 15.93 13.80
C ARG A 163 8.41 16.01 14.29
N PRO A 164 7.41 16.26 13.42
CA PRO A 164 6.02 16.31 13.85
C PRO A 164 5.57 14.94 14.34
N ARG A 165 4.69 14.94 15.33
CA ARG A 165 3.99 13.75 15.83
C ARG A 165 2.83 13.44 14.89
N VAL A 166 2.81 12.23 14.34
CA VAL A 166 1.93 11.84 13.23
C VAL A 166 1.02 10.69 13.67
N VAL A 167 -0.25 10.75 13.26
CA VAL A 167 -1.14 9.58 13.26
C VAL A 167 -1.50 9.25 11.83
N CYS A 168 -1.32 7.98 11.48
CA CYS A 168 -1.52 7.41 10.16
C CYS A 168 -2.74 6.48 10.19
N LEU A 169 -3.82 6.85 9.50
CA LEU A 169 -5.09 6.12 9.47
C LEU A 169 -5.21 5.35 8.15
N GLU A 170 -5.03 4.03 8.21
CA GLU A 170 -5.14 3.11 7.06
C GLU A 170 -6.59 2.69 6.77
N TRP A 171 -7.50 2.88 7.71
CA TRP A 171 -8.94 2.69 7.51
C TRP A 171 -9.72 3.63 8.43
N THR A 172 -10.89 4.09 8.00
CA THR A 172 -11.67 5.12 8.70
C THR A 172 -12.86 4.58 9.48
N GLU A 173 -13.41 3.42 9.11
CA GLU A 173 -14.52 2.77 9.82
C GLU A 173 -14.54 1.24 9.60
N PRO A 174 -14.27 0.43 10.64
CA PRO A 174 -13.72 0.82 11.93
C PRO A 174 -12.30 1.40 11.77
N LEU A 175 -11.82 2.12 12.77
CA LEU A 175 -10.57 2.87 12.63
C LEU A 175 -9.38 1.92 12.67
N PHE A 176 -8.46 2.00 11.71
CA PHE A 176 -7.20 1.26 11.76
C PHE A 176 -5.99 2.20 11.63
N GLN A 177 -4.97 1.94 12.45
CA GLN A 177 -3.65 2.54 12.26
C GLN A 177 -2.88 1.87 11.12
N GLY A 178 -1.99 2.60 10.45
CA GLY A 178 -1.10 2.05 9.43
C GLY A 178 0.10 1.31 10.02
N GLY A 179 0.11 -0.02 9.91
CA GLY A 179 1.21 -0.87 10.37
C GLY A 179 2.28 -1.16 9.30
N HIS A 180 3.02 -2.25 9.50
CA HIS A 180 4.06 -2.76 8.64
C HIS A 180 5.17 -1.72 8.40
N TRP A 181 5.36 -1.31 7.14
CA TRP A 181 6.36 -0.34 6.73
C TRP A 181 5.92 1.12 6.94
N VAL A 182 4.64 1.39 7.24
CA VAL A 182 4.13 2.76 7.37
C VAL A 182 4.88 3.55 8.45
N PRO A 183 5.11 3.03 9.67
CA PRO A 183 5.88 3.77 10.67
C PRO A 183 7.32 4.07 10.22
N GLU A 184 7.94 3.18 9.43
CA GLU A 184 9.26 3.45 8.82
C GLU A 184 9.18 4.51 7.72
N GLN A 185 8.08 4.59 6.96
CA GLN A 185 7.87 5.68 6.02
C GLN A 185 7.75 7.03 6.73
N VAL A 186 7.00 7.08 7.85
CA VAL A 186 6.88 8.29 8.68
C VAL A 186 8.22 8.70 9.25
N ASP A 187 9.01 7.74 9.76
CA ASP A 187 10.36 7.99 10.28
C ASP A 187 11.30 8.57 9.21
N ALA A 188 11.34 7.93 8.04
CA ALA A 188 12.15 8.34 6.90
C ALA A 188 11.72 9.71 6.32
N ALA A 189 10.44 10.06 6.45
CA ALA A 189 9.90 11.37 6.08
C ALA A 189 10.15 12.45 7.15
N GLY A 190 10.86 12.12 8.23
CA GLY A 190 11.18 13.05 9.32
C GLY A 190 10.01 13.36 10.24
N GLY A 191 9.06 12.44 10.40
CA GLY A 191 7.98 12.48 11.39
C GLY A 191 8.14 11.41 12.47
N THR A 192 7.25 11.39 13.46
CA THR A 192 7.21 10.35 14.50
C THR A 192 5.80 9.76 14.56
N ASP A 193 5.64 8.49 14.19
CA ASP A 193 4.35 7.80 14.32
C ASP A 193 4.02 7.59 15.81
N LEU A 194 2.80 7.97 16.21
CA LEU A 194 2.34 7.86 17.60
C LEU A 194 1.65 6.55 17.94
N LEU A 195 1.06 5.86 16.96
CA LEU A 195 0.12 4.75 17.23
C LEU A 195 0.49 3.45 16.51
N GLY A 196 1.24 3.54 15.42
CA GLY A 196 1.78 2.41 14.69
C GLY A 196 3.08 1.88 15.26
N VAL A 197 3.37 0.60 14.97
CA VAL A 197 4.60 -0.08 15.36
C VAL A 197 5.23 -0.68 14.10
N ALA A 198 6.48 -0.31 13.81
CA ALA A 198 7.20 -0.78 12.63
C ALA A 198 7.25 -2.31 12.60
N GLY A 199 6.95 -2.90 11.45
CA GLY A 199 6.94 -4.36 11.27
C GLY A 199 5.69 -5.08 11.77
N GLU A 200 4.86 -4.47 12.62
CA GLU A 200 3.65 -5.09 13.15
C GLU A 200 2.42 -4.82 12.28
N ARG A 201 1.42 -5.69 12.34
CA ARG A 201 0.19 -5.51 11.55
C ARG A 201 -0.58 -4.27 11.97
N SER A 202 -1.30 -3.72 11.00
CA SER A 202 -2.37 -2.74 11.23
C SER A 202 -3.36 -3.30 12.24
N ARG A 203 -3.76 -2.47 13.20
CA ARG A 203 -4.69 -2.84 14.29
C ARG A 203 -5.83 -1.85 14.35
N GLU A 204 -6.97 -2.35 14.78
CA GLU A 204 -8.12 -1.52 15.09
C GLU A 204 -7.77 -0.57 16.24
N LEU A 205 -8.22 0.67 16.16
CA LEU A 205 -7.99 1.73 17.14
C LEU A 205 -9.33 2.20 17.72
N ALA A 206 -9.32 2.59 18.99
CA ALA A 206 -10.39 3.43 19.50
C ALA A 206 -10.18 4.88 19.01
N TRP A 207 -11.26 5.61 18.78
CA TRP A 207 -11.16 7.04 18.46
C TRP A 207 -10.51 7.84 19.59
N ASP A 208 -10.80 7.47 20.83
CA ASP A 208 -10.25 8.11 22.02
C ASP A 208 -8.71 7.98 22.07
N ASP A 209 -8.13 6.94 21.48
CA ASP A 209 -6.66 6.81 21.37
C ASP A 209 -6.08 7.90 20.46
N VAL A 210 -6.78 8.27 19.38
CA VAL A 210 -6.36 9.37 18.48
C VAL A 210 -6.50 10.72 19.17
N VAL A 211 -7.59 10.94 19.90
CA VAL A 211 -7.81 12.17 20.69
C VAL A 211 -6.76 12.30 21.79
N ALA A 212 -6.47 11.23 22.52
CA ALA A 212 -5.47 11.21 23.58
C ALA A 212 -4.04 11.40 23.03
N ALA A 213 -3.77 10.89 21.82
CA ALA A 213 -2.50 11.10 21.15
C ALA A 213 -2.26 12.57 20.76
N ASP A 214 -3.32 13.34 20.45
CA ASP A 214 -3.28 14.74 20.01
C ASP A 214 -2.12 15.04 19.04
N PRO A 215 -2.16 14.48 17.81
CA PRO A 215 -1.06 14.56 16.86
C PRO A 215 -0.92 15.96 16.24
N ASP A 216 0.30 16.30 15.82
CA ASP A 216 0.60 17.50 15.03
C ASP A 216 0.12 17.36 13.58
N VAL A 217 0.01 16.13 13.08
CA VAL A 217 -0.41 15.78 11.71
C VAL A 217 -1.27 14.51 11.72
N VAL A 218 -2.38 14.54 10.98
CA VAL A 218 -3.17 13.33 10.68
C VAL A 218 -3.06 13.02 9.18
N VAL A 219 -2.70 11.78 8.85
CA VAL A 219 -2.65 11.27 7.48
C VAL A 219 -3.76 10.24 7.31
N VAL A 220 -4.73 10.54 6.45
CA VAL A 220 -5.86 9.67 6.08
C VAL A 220 -5.50 8.98 4.77
N MET A 221 -5.18 7.69 4.84
CA MET A 221 -4.62 6.91 3.73
C MET A 221 -5.33 5.56 3.57
N PRO A 222 -6.66 5.56 3.36
CA PRO A 222 -7.45 4.35 3.35
C PRO A 222 -6.95 3.34 2.32
N CYS A 223 -6.76 2.10 2.76
CA CYS A 223 -6.23 1.02 1.93
C CYS A 223 -7.08 0.81 0.66
N GLY A 224 -6.45 0.60 -0.49
CA GLY A 224 -7.18 0.38 -1.75
C GLY A 224 -7.93 1.60 -2.31
N PHE A 225 -7.86 2.76 -1.65
CA PHE A 225 -8.47 4.01 -2.12
C PHE A 225 -7.42 5.03 -2.57
N GLY A 226 -7.73 5.72 -3.68
CA GLY A 226 -6.95 6.86 -4.14
C GLY A 226 -7.30 8.16 -3.40
N ALA A 227 -6.51 9.22 -3.62
CA ALA A 227 -6.61 10.47 -2.87
C ALA A 227 -8.02 11.09 -2.87
N LYS A 228 -8.74 11.05 -4.00
CA LYS A 228 -10.12 11.56 -4.07
C LYS A 228 -11.05 10.86 -3.09
N ARG A 229 -11.00 9.53 -3.03
CA ARG A 229 -11.84 8.76 -2.10
C ARG A 229 -11.39 8.96 -0.66
N ALA A 230 -10.10 9.10 -0.40
CA ALA A 230 -9.58 9.43 0.93
C ALA A 230 -10.12 10.76 1.48
N ILE A 231 -10.38 11.75 0.63
CA ILE A 231 -11.03 13.01 1.03
C ILE A 231 -12.45 12.73 1.55
N ASP A 232 -13.25 11.97 0.79
CA ASP A 232 -14.62 11.61 1.19
C ASP A 232 -14.63 10.84 2.52
N GLU A 233 -13.67 9.93 2.71
CA GLU A 233 -13.50 9.16 3.95
C GLU A 233 -13.07 10.03 5.13
N THR A 234 -12.48 11.21 4.90
CA THR A 234 -12.16 12.13 6.00
C THR A 234 -13.42 12.79 6.58
N ALA A 235 -14.48 12.94 5.78
CA ALA A 235 -15.72 13.56 6.24
C ALA A 235 -16.39 12.77 7.38
N THR A 236 -16.25 11.44 7.40
CA THR A 236 -16.77 10.60 8.49
C THR A 236 -15.97 10.81 9.78
N LEU A 237 -14.65 11.02 9.69
CA LEU A 237 -13.80 11.36 10.83
C LEU A 237 -14.12 12.74 11.39
N ALA A 238 -14.39 13.72 10.52
CA ALA A 238 -14.70 15.10 10.91
C ALA A 238 -15.98 15.23 11.75
N ALA A 239 -16.87 14.23 11.69
CA ALA A 239 -18.08 14.17 12.50
C ALA A 239 -17.85 13.62 13.93
N ARG A 240 -16.64 13.11 14.24
CA ARG A 240 -16.34 12.46 15.52
C ARG A 240 -16.08 13.50 16.64
N PRO A 241 -16.53 13.24 17.89
CA PRO A 241 -16.29 14.14 19.02
C PRO A 241 -14.80 14.42 19.24
N GLY A 242 -14.43 15.67 19.55
CA GLY A 242 -13.03 16.05 19.77
C GLY A 242 -12.21 16.29 18.49
N TRP A 243 -12.76 16.03 17.29
CA TRP A 243 -12.07 16.31 16.02
C TRP A 243 -11.58 17.76 15.92
N GLN A 244 -12.45 18.73 16.22
CA GLN A 244 -12.13 20.17 16.11
C GLN A 244 -11.07 20.62 17.12
N ASP A 245 -10.84 19.86 18.19
CA ASP A 245 -9.91 20.21 19.26
C ASP A 245 -8.48 19.68 18.99
N LEU A 246 -8.33 18.72 18.07
CA LEU A 246 -7.03 18.16 17.69
C LEU A 246 -6.06 19.25 17.23
N ALA A 247 -4.81 19.16 17.67
CA ALA A 247 -3.74 20.06 17.24
C ALA A 247 -3.59 20.07 15.70
N ALA A 248 -3.62 18.89 15.06
CA ALA A 248 -3.59 18.76 13.61
C ALA A 248 -4.73 19.54 12.91
N VAL A 249 -5.96 19.47 13.42
CA VAL A 249 -7.13 20.14 12.80
C VAL A 249 -7.03 21.65 12.96
N ARG A 250 -6.70 22.14 14.17
CA ARG A 250 -6.52 23.59 14.42
C ARG A 250 -5.37 24.19 13.60
N ALA A 251 -4.34 23.41 13.34
CA ALA A 251 -3.17 23.84 12.56
C ALA A 251 -3.34 23.67 11.04
N GLY A 252 -4.45 23.09 10.58
CA GLY A 252 -4.69 22.77 9.19
C GLY A 252 -3.73 21.73 8.61
N ARG A 253 -3.49 20.65 9.36
CA ARG A 253 -2.52 19.59 9.05
C ARG A 253 -3.17 18.21 9.04
N VAL A 254 -4.38 18.13 8.49
CA VAL A 254 -5.00 16.85 8.11
C VAL A 254 -4.88 16.66 6.61
N TYR A 255 -4.32 15.53 6.21
CA TYR A 255 -4.03 15.23 4.81
C TYR A 255 -4.69 13.92 4.38
N ALA A 256 -5.47 13.96 3.31
CA ALA A 256 -5.95 12.78 2.61
C ALA A 256 -4.98 12.44 1.47
N VAL A 257 -4.55 11.18 1.39
CA VAL A 257 -3.53 10.74 0.42
C VAL A 257 -3.96 9.48 -0.32
N ASP A 258 -3.29 9.16 -1.43
CA ASP A 258 -3.49 7.89 -2.15
C ASP A 258 -2.91 6.71 -1.36
N GLY A 259 -3.76 6.14 -0.48
CA GLY A 259 -3.45 4.96 0.32
C GLY A 259 -3.07 3.75 -0.54
N ALA A 260 -3.84 3.54 -1.61
CA ALA A 260 -3.66 2.41 -2.51
C ALA A 260 -2.27 2.38 -3.15
N ALA A 261 -1.80 3.51 -3.69
CA ALA A 261 -0.57 3.58 -4.45
C ALA A 261 0.69 3.53 -3.58
N TYR A 262 0.67 4.26 -2.47
CA TYR A 262 1.90 4.62 -1.75
C TYR A 262 2.05 3.92 -0.39
N PHE A 263 0.95 3.51 0.23
CA PHE A 263 0.95 3.06 1.62
C PHE A 263 0.52 1.61 1.79
N SER A 264 -0.27 1.04 0.86
CA SER A 264 -0.81 -0.33 0.96
C SER A 264 -0.16 -1.35 0.02
N ARG A 265 0.75 -0.93 -0.86
CA ARG A 265 1.44 -1.81 -1.83
C ARG A 265 2.92 -1.92 -1.49
N PRO A 266 3.42 -3.08 -1.02
CA PRO A 266 4.85 -3.27 -0.69
C PRO A 266 5.72 -3.41 -1.95
N GLY A 267 5.77 -2.36 -2.76
CA GLY A 267 6.56 -2.29 -3.99
C GLY A 267 7.40 -1.02 -4.04
N PRO A 268 8.01 -0.68 -5.19
CA PRO A 268 8.91 0.48 -5.31
C PRO A 268 8.30 1.81 -4.85
N ARG A 269 6.98 1.99 -5.05
CA ARG A 269 6.27 3.24 -4.73
C ARG A 269 6.03 3.50 -3.24
N VAL A 270 6.41 2.58 -2.34
CA VAL A 270 6.49 2.92 -0.90
C VAL A 270 7.47 4.07 -0.66
N VAL A 271 8.50 4.22 -1.49
CA VAL A 271 9.45 5.34 -1.40
C VAL A 271 8.85 6.63 -1.92
N ASP A 272 7.97 6.55 -2.93
CA ASP A 272 7.18 7.71 -3.36
C ASP A 272 6.27 8.18 -2.21
N GLY A 273 5.74 7.25 -1.39
CA GLY A 273 5.01 7.57 -0.16
C GLY A 273 5.84 8.36 0.85
N ILE A 274 7.12 8.01 1.03
CA ILE A 274 8.04 8.77 1.89
C ILE A 274 8.24 10.20 1.36
N GLU A 275 8.42 10.36 0.04
CA GLU A 275 8.54 11.68 -0.59
C GLU A 275 7.27 12.53 -0.40
N VAL A 276 6.09 11.90 -0.56
CA VAL A 276 4.79 12.54 -0.29
C VAL A 276 4.72 13.02 1.16
N LEU A 277 4.99 12.14 2.13
CA LEU A 277 4.96 12.49 3.56
C LEU A 277 5.97 13.59 3.89
N ALA A 278 7.19 13.50 3.37
CA ALA A 278 8.24 14.49 3.63
C ALA A 278 7.85 15.89 3.12
N GLY A 279 7.22 15.98 1.94
CA GLY A 279 6.69 17.22 1.40
C GLY A 279 5.51 17.79 2.21
N LEU A 280 4.69 16.93 2.83
CA LEU A 280 3.59 17.35 3.70
C LEU A 280 4.06 17.79 5.10
N PHE A 281 5.10 17.14 5.62
CA PHE A 281 5.65 17.42 6.95
C PHE A 281 6.56 18.64 6.93
N HIS A 282 7.35 18.80 5.87
CA HIS A 282 8.44 19.78 5.74
C HIS A 282 8.39 20.57 4.41
N PRO A 283 7.31 21.31 4.11
CA PRO A 283 7.13 21.97 2.81
C PRO A 283 8.17 23.06 2.50
N SER A 284 8.94 23.52 3.49
CA SER A 284 10.05 24.46 3.29
C SER A 284 11.38 23.79 2.91
N ARG A 285 11.48 22.46 3.02
CA ARG A 285 12.70 21.67 2.78
C ARG A 285 12.52 20.65 1.65
N VAL A 286 11.32 20.10 1.50
CA VAL A 286 10.98 19.12 0.48
C VAL A 286 9.80 19.65 -0.34
N PRO A 287 9.86 19.57 -1.68
CA PRO A 287 8.74 19.99 -2.53
C PRO A 287 7.43 19.32 -2.14
N ALA A 288 6.34 20.08 -2.17
CA ALA A 288 5.02 19.54 -1.93
C ALA A 288 4.67 18.47 -2.98
N PRO A 289 3.95 17.39 -2.57
CA PRO A 289 3.48 16.39 -3.52
C PRO A 289 2.48 16.97 -4.51
N LEU A 290 2.31 16.28 -5.64
CA LEU A 290 1.23 16.60 -6.58
C LEU A 290 -0.13 16.46 -5.89
N ALA A 291 -1.08 17.34 -6.22
CA ALA A 291 -2.44 17.30 -5.66
C ALA A 291 -3.16 15.97 -5.91
N ALA A 292 -2.78 15.24 -6.97
CA ALA A 292 -3.28 13.90 -7.25
C ALA A 292 -2.84 12.85 -6.21
N ALA A 293 -1.74 13.08 -5.49
CA ALA A 293 -1.20 12.19 -4.48
C ALA A 293 -1.63 12.56 -3.05
N ALA A 294 -1.86 13.85 -2.78
CA ALA A 294 -2.24 14.35 -1.45
C ALA A 294 -3.08 15.62 -1.51
N THR A 295 -4.01 15.78 -0.58
CA THR A 295 -4.83 16.98 -0.41
C THR A 295 -4.98 17.31 1.07
N ARG A 296 -4.77 18.59 1.44
CA ARG A 296 -5.11 19.11 2.78
C ARG A 296 -6.63 19.23 2.91
N VAL A 297 -7.20 18.64 3.96
CA VAL A 297 -8.66 18.49 4.15
C VAL A 297 -9.20 19.15 5.40
N ALA A 298 -8.35 19.42 6.39
CA ALA A 298 -8.64 20.33 7.49
C ALA A 298 -7.37 21.11 7.79
#